data_AF-A0A945JA78-F1
#
_entry.id   AF-A0A945JA78-F1
#
_cell.length_a   1.000
_cell.length_b   1.000
_cell.length_c   1.000
_cell.angle_alpha   90.00
_cell.angle_beta   90.00
_cell.angle_gamma   90.00
#
_symmetry.space_group_name_H-M   'P 1'
#
loop_
_entity.id
_entity.type
_entity.pdbx_description
1 polymer ?
#
loop_
_entity_poly.entity_id
_entity_poly.type
_entity_poly.pdbx_seq_one_letter_code
_entity_poly.pdbx_strand_id
1 'polypeptide(L)'
;MSDPDHLPPTRQELLRWAESLAAIARTGLGFTEVLYEQERFEEVLKVAADIRVRAESGAESPDVGELMDGWLASVGEGVPGYVTPKSTVAAVVGNDDGELLLVQRAESGLWLYPTGWADVGYSPAEVVIKEVLEETGIHCEVVRPIAILDGFRLGFTGIPLYSLVFHCRMTGGELEAHPLECRDVGFFAEGNLPEDTILPDEWADEAFRAIRGEHVDVRFDAPRDPPWRGDESA
;
A
#
# COMPACT_ATOMS: atom_id res chain seq x y z
N MET A 1 -25.32 0.51 33.17
CA MET A 1 -24.75 -0.75 32.63
C MET A 1 -24.42 -0.45 31.18
N SER A 2 -23.15 -0.21 30.89
CA SER A 2 -22.65 -0.14 29.53
C SER A 2 -22.79 -1.54 28.91
N ASP A 3 -23.38 -1.59 27.73
CA ASP A 3 -23.46 -2.80 26.92
C ASP A 3 -22.03 -3.27 26.58
N PRO A 4 -21.60 -4.48 26.98
CA PRO A 4 -20.25 -4.97 26.72
C PRO A 4 -19.93 -5.13 25.23
N ASP A 5 -20.93 -5.13 24.36
CA ASP A 5 -20.76 -5.26 22.89
C ASP A 5 -20.56 -3.91 22.17
N HIS A 6 -20.52 -2.79 22.90
CA HIS A 6 -20.41 -1.46 22.28
C HIS A 6 -19.12 -0.74 22.69
N LEU A 7 -17.98 -1.30 22.28
CA LEU A 7 -16.71 -0.56 22.31
C LEU A 7 -16.80 0.64 21.33
N PRO A 8 -16.18 1.78 21.67
CA PRO A 8 -16.03 2.87 20.70
C PRO A 8 -15.19 2.38 19.51
N PRO A 9 -15.46 2.88 18.29
CA PRO A 9 -14.71 2.45 17.09
C PRO A 9 -13.22 2.77 17.25
N THR A 10 -12.39 1.82 16.83
CA THR A 10 -10.94 2.00 16.78
C THR A 10 -10.56 3.08 15.76
N ARG A 11 -9.35 3.63 15.90
CA ARG A 11 -8.78 4.55 14.91
C ARG A 11 -8.83 3.96 13.50
N GLN A 12 -8.46 2.68 13.37
CA GLN A 12 -8.42 2.01 12.08
C GLN A 12 -9.82 1.86 11.46
N GLU A 13 -10.83 1.60 12.29
CA GLU A 13 -12.22 1.56 11.83
C GLU A 13 -12.73 2.93 11.38
N LEU A 14 -12.42 4.00 12.12
CA LEU A 14 -12.79 5.36 11.74
C LEU A 14 -12.16 5.77 10.41
N LEU A 15 -10.86 5.51 10.21
CA LEU A 15 -10.18 5.79 8.94
C LEU A 15 -10.82 5.01 7.79
N ARG A 16 -11.14 3.73 8.01
CA ARG A 16 -11.83 2.90 7.01
C ARG A 16 -13.19 3.46 6.63
N TRP A 17 -13.98 3.90 7.61
CA TRP A 17 -15.30 4.48 7.34
C TRP A 17 -15.19 5.77 6.54
N ALA A 18 -14.25 6.65 6.89
CA ALA A 18 -13.99 7.87 6.16
C ALA A 18 -13.63 7.61 4.69
N GLU A 19 -12.64 6.76 4.43
CA GLU A 19 -12.22 6.43 3.06
C GLU A 19 -13.33 5.76 2.24
N SER A 20 -14.13 4.89 2.87
CA SER A 20 -15.26 4.23 2.20
C SER A 20 -16.34 5.23 1.80
N LEU A 21 -16.73 6.13 2.71
CA LEU A 21 -17.72 7.18 2.45
C LEU A 21 -17.21 8.15 1.37
N ALA A 22 -15.94 8.55 1.45
CA ALA A 22 -15.33 9.43 0.46
C ALA A 22 -15.28 8.80 -0.93
N ALA A 23 -14.91 7.52 -1.03
CA ALA A 23 -14.90 6.80 -2.31
C ALA A 23 -16.30 6.69 -2.95
N ILE A 24 -17.33 6.38 -2.14
CA ILE A 24 -18.73 6.33 -2.61
C ILE A 24 -19.18 7.71 -3.10
N ALA A 25 -18.91 8.76 -2.34
CA ALA A 25 -19.32 10.12 -2.69
C ALA A 25 -18.60 10.65 -3.94
N ARG A 26 -17.28 10.44 -4.05
CA ARG A 26 -16.49 10.81 -5.24
C ARG A 26 -16.97 10.06 -6.48
N THR A 27 -17.28 8.77 -6.33
CA THR A 27 -17.88 7.99 -7.42
C THR A 27 -19.24 8.56 -7.82
N GLY A 28 -20.11 8.85 -6.85
CA GLY A 28 -21.40 9.50 -7.07
C GLY A 28 -21.27 10.81 -7.86
N LEU A 29 -20.37 11.70 -7.43
CA LEU A 29 -20.07 12.97 -8.09
C LEU A 29 -19.55 12.79 -9.52
N GLY A 30 -18.74 11.77 -9.78
CA GLY A 30 -18.22 11.49 -11.11
C GLY A 30 -19.26 10.99 -12.12
N PHE A 31 -20.43 10.50 -11.67
CA PHE A 31 -21.48 9.95 -12.53
C PHE A 31 -22.78 10.77 -12.56
N THR A 32 -23.08 11.54 -11.51
CA THR A 32 -24.35 12.27 -11.43
C THR A 32 -24.27 13.67 -12.05
N GLU A 33 -25.23 13.99 -12.92
CA GLU A 33 -25.46 15.34 -13.43
C GLU A 33 -26.53 16.11 -12.61
N VAL A 34 -27.13 15.45 -11.60
CA VAL A 34 -28.21 16.03 -10.79
C VAL A 34 -27.62 16.86 -9.66
N LEU A 35 -27.83 18.18 -9.71
CA LEU A 35 -27.29 19.13 -8.72
C LEU A 35 -27.59 18.75 -7.26
N TYR A 36 -28.82 18.30 -6.95
CA TYR A 36 -29.18 17.84 -5.61
C TYR A 36 -28.43 16.59 -5.15
N GLU A 37 -28.00 15.72 -6.07
CA GLU A 37 -27.17 14.56 -5.72
C GLU A 37 -25.73 14.96 -5.52
N GLN A 38 -25.23 15.91 -6.33
CA GLN A 38 -23.90 16.48 -6.15
C GLN A 38 -23.76 17.14 -4.76
N GLU A 39 -24.71 17.99 -4.37
CA GLU A 39 -24.75 18.61 -3.05
C GLU A 39 -24.72 17.57 -1.92
N ARG A 40 -25.48 16.47 -2.06
CA ARG A 40 -25.50 15.38 -1.07
C ARG A 40 -24.18 14.63 -0.99
N PHE A 41 -23.53 14.37 -2.12
CA PHE A 41 -22.22 13.69 -2.12
C PHE A 41 -21.13 14.61 -1.56
N GLU A 42 -21.17 15.91 -1.81
CA GLU A 42 -20.31 16.88 -1.14
C GLU A 42 -20.52 16.90 0.39
N GLU A 43 -21.76 16.78 0.87
CA GLU A 43 -22.06 16.63 2.30
C GLU A 43 -21.46 15.33 2.88
N VAL A 44 -21.55 14.21 2.15
CA VAL A 44 -20.91 12.96 2.57
C VAL A 44 -19.39 13.12 2.64
N LEU A 45 -18.77 13.85 1.71
CA LEU A 45 -17.33 14.14 1.75
C LEU A 45 -16.93 14.97 2.97
N LYS A 46 -17.74 15.97 3.36
CA LYS A 46 -17.52 16.76 4.59
C LYS A 46 -17.46 15.86 5.81
N VAL A 47 -18.45 14.98 5.96
CA VAL A 47 -18.53 14.05 7.11
C VAL A 47 -17.37 13.04 7.09
N ALA A 48 -17.02 12.51 5.91
CA ALA A 48 -15.89 11.60 5.76
C ALA A 48 -14.55 12.26 6.14
N ALA A 49 -14.32 13.51 5.71
CA ALA A 49 -13.12 14.27 6.06
C ALA A 49 -13.06 14.54 7.56
N ASP A 50 -14.18 14.92 8.18
CA ASP A 50 -14.30 15.12 9.63
C ASP A 50 -13.92 13.86 10.43
N ILE A 51 -14.36 12.68 9.96
CA ILE A 51 -14.02 11.40 10.58
C ILE A 51 -12.51 11.14 10.46
N ARG A 52 -11.93 11.33 9.26
CA ARG A 52 -10.51 11.08 9.01
C ARG A 52 -9.61 12.00 9.82
N VAL A 53 -9.86 13.30 9.80
CA VAL A 53 -9.09 14.31 10.56
C VAL A 53 -9.15 14.02 12.06
N ARG A 54 -10.32 13.63 12.60
CA ARG A 54 -10.41 13.27 14.02
C ARG A 54 -9.72 11.94 14.37
N ALA A 55 -9.66 11.01 13.43
CA ALA A 55 -8.94 9.75 13.62
C ALA A 55 -7.41 9.91 13.47
N GLU A 56 -6.95 10.86 12.68
CA GLU A 56 -5.53 11.26 12.55
C GLU A 56 -5.16 12.25 13.67
N SER A 57 -4.78 11.76 14.85
CA SER A 57 -4.26 12.61 15.93
C SER A 57 -2.78 12.96 15.68
N GLY A 58 -2.48 14.11 15.09
CA GLY A 58 -1.10 14.60 14.89
C GLY A 58 -1.05 16.06 14.42
N ALA A 59 0.08 16.76 14.63
CA ALA A 59 0.24 18.18 14.27
C ALA A 59 0.33 18.46 12.75
N GLU A 60 0.38 17.41 11.92
CA GLU A 60 0.52 17.45 10.46
C GLU A 60 -0.72 16.90 9.71
N SER A 61 -1.82 16.62 10.41
CA SER A 61 -3.06 16.19 9.76
C SER A 61 -3.65 17.36 8.94
N PRO A 62 -3.98 17.16 7.65
CA PRO A 62 -4.58 18.21 6.83
C PRO A 62 -5.91 18.69 7.42
N ASP A 63 -6.25 19.96 7.22
CA ASP A 63 -7.58 20.45 7.58
C ASP A 63 -8.65 19.78 6.70
N VAL A 64 -9.88 19.74 7.20
CA VAL A 64 -11.05 19.18 6.50
C VAL A 64 -11.19 19.77 5.10
N GLY A 65 -10.98 21.08 4.94
CA GLY A 65 -11.04 21.75 3.64
C GLY A 65 -9.97 21.27 2.67
N GLU A 66 -8.72 21.13 3.12
CA GLU A 66 -7.60 20.66 2.27
C GLU A 66 -7.81 19.23 1.79
N LEU A 67 -8.29 18.35 2.68
CA LEU A 67 -8.60 16.96 2.34
C LEU A 67 -9.77 16.87 1.33
N MET A 68 -10.80 17.69 1.53
CA MET A 68 -11.93 17.80 0.61
C MET A 68 -11.50 18.31 -0.77
N ASP A 69 -10.68 19.36 -0.83
CA ASP A 69 -10.19 19.93 -2.08
C ASP A 69 -9.37 18.90 -2.87
N GLY A 70 -8.52 18.13 -2.18
CA GLY A 70 -7.79 17.01 -2.80
C GLY A 70 -8.72 15.90 -3.32
N TRP A 71 -9.77 15.56 -2.58
CA TRP A 71 -10.78 14.59 -3.03
C TRP A 71 -11.60 15.11 -4.21
N LEU A 72 -12.05 16.36 -4.20
CA LEU A 72 -12.82 16.97 -5.29
C LEU A 72 -11.97 17.13 -6.55
N ALA A 73 -10.71 17.54 -6.42
CA ALA A 73 -9.77 17.65 -7.54
C ALA A 73 -9.55 16.31 -8.27
N SER A 74 -9.73 15.19 -7.57
CA SER A 74 -9.63 13.86 -8.18
C SER A 74 -10.90 13.39 -8.90
N VAL A 75 -12.03 14.09 -8.72
CA VAL A 75 -13.26 13.89 -9.49
C VAL A 75 -13.10 14.72 -10.77
N GLY A 76 -12.47 14.14 -11.80
CA GLY A 76 -12.26 14.85 -13.06
C GLY A 76 -13.57 15.10 -13.81
N GLU A 77 -13.80 16.32 -14.29
CA GLU A 77 -14.88 16.60 -15.24
C GLU A 77 -14.63 15.83 -16.55
N GLY A 78 -15.57 14.97 -16.95
CA GLY A 78 -15.62 14.39 -18.30
C GLY A 78 -14.91 13.04 -18.51
N VAL A 79 -14.29 12.45 -17.49
CA VAL A 79 -13.93 11.01 -17.51
C VAL A 79 -14.38 10.41 -16.18
N PRO A 80 -15.39 9.51 -16.16
CA PRO A 80 -15.88 8.91 -14.93
C PRO A 80 -14.84 7.92 -14.38
N GLY A 81 -13.85 8.44 -13.66
CA GLY A 81 -12.86 7.65 -12.94
C GLY A 81 -13.46 7.18 -11.62
N TYR A 82 -13.96 5.95 -11.58
CA TYR A 82 -14.29 5.28 -10.32
C TYR A 82 -13.06 5.34 -9.40
N VAL A 83 -13.24 5.80 -8.16
CA VAL A 83 -12.13 5.89 -7.21
C VAL A 83 -11.72 4.48 -6.81
N THR A 84 -10.50 4.11 -7.18
CA THR A 84 -9.90 2.82 -6.82
C THR A 84 -8.80 3.03 -5.77
N PRO A 85 -8.51 2.00 -4.94
CA PRO A 85 -7.27 1.96 -4.18
C PRO A 85 -6.07 2.17 -5.10
N LYS A 86 -5.04 2.89 -4.63
CA LYS A 86 -3.79 2.97 -5.37
C LYS A 86 -3.17 1.58 -5.47
N SER A 87 -2.41 1.33 -6.53
CA SER A 87 -1.67 0.08 -6.69
C SER A 87 -0.18 0.36 -6.60
N THR A 88 0.53 -0.44 -5.82
CA THR A 88 1.99 -0.46 -5.74
C THR A 88 2.48 -1.86 -6.07
N VAL A 89 3.71 -1.95 -6.53
CA VAL A 89 4.40 -3.22 -6.72
C VAL A 89 5.61 -3.29 -5.80
N ALA A 90 6.00 -4.51 -5.45
CA ALA A 90 7.10 -4.81 -4.57
C ALA A 90 7.88 -6.04 -5.07
N ALA A 91 9.19 -6.06 -4.84
CA ALA A 91 10.09 -7.05 -5.42
C ALA A 91 10.90 -7.81 -4.36
N VAL A 92 10.53 -9.05 -4.06
CA VAL A 92 11.41 -9.97 -3.34
C VAL A 92 12.42 -10.53 -4.33
N VAL A 93 13.64 -9.97 -4.35
CA VAL A 93 14.69 -10.38 -5.30
C VAL A 93 15.74 -11.22 -4.59
N GLY A 94 15.92 -12.46 -5.03
CA GLY A 94 16.97 -13.37 -4.57
C GLY A 94 18.19 -13.38 -5.49
N ASN A 95 19.39 -13.49 -4.92
CA ASN A 95 20.63 -13.82 -5.65
C ASN A 95 20.96 -15.34 -5.56
N ASP A 96 22.04 -15.75 -6.22
CA ASP A 96 22.48 -17.16 -6.22
C ASP A 96 22.98 -17.64 -4.84
N ASP A 97 23.32 -16.72 -3.93
CA ASP A 97 23.73 -17.01 -2.55
C ASP A 97 22.52 -17.15 -1.59
N GLY A 98 21.30 -17.00 -2.10
CA GLY A 98 20.06 -17.12 -1.31
C GLY A 98 19.76 -15.90 -0.45
N GLU A 99 20.35 -14.75 -0.76
CA GLU A 99 20.19 -13.49 -0.04
C GLU A 99 19.08 -12.64 -0.65
N LEU A 100 18.44 -11.82 0.19
CA LEU A 100 17.36 -10.90 -0.19
C LEU A 100 17.92 -9.50 -0.48
N LEU A 101 17.54 -8.93 -1.62
CA LEU A 101 17.81 -7.54 -1.97
C LEU A 101 16.93 -6.58 -1.14
N LEU A 102 17.56 -5.62 -0.47
CA LEU A 102 16.88 -4.55 0.25
C LEU A 102 17.49 -3.19 -0.12
N VAL A 103 16.65 -2.16 -0.04
CA VAL A 103 17.00 -0.74 -0.17
C VAL A 103 16.77 -0.03 1.16
N GLN A 104 17.65 0.90 1.51
CA GLN A 104 17.44 1.80 2.63
C GLN A 104 16.80 3.10 2.13
N ARG A 105 15.54 3.34 2.49
CA ARG A 105 14.78 4.49 1.99
C ARG A 105 15.39 5.82 2.45
N ALA A 106 15.51 6.78 1.54
CA ALA A 106 16.18 8.04 1.81
C ALA A 106 15.48 8.93 2.84
N GLU A 107 14.15 8.87 2.92
CA GLU A 107 13.37 9.68 3.86
C GLU A 107 13.39 9.09 5.27
N SER A 108 13.10 7.79 5.40
CA SER A 108 12.88 7.14 6.69
C SER A 108 14.14 6.47 7.26
N GLY A 109 15.12 6.12 6.42
CA GLY A 109 16.28 5.32 6.82
C GLY A 109 15.97 3.84 7.08
N LEU A 110 14.74 3.41 6.81
CA LEU A 110 14.27 2.03 7.03
C LEU A 110 14.60 1.16 5.82
N TRP A 111 14.87 -0.12 6.08
CA TRP A 111 15.17 -1.12 5.05
C TRP A 111 13.90 -1.87 4.62
N LEU A 112 13.70 -2.01 3.31
CA LEU A 112 12.62 -2.79 2.71
C LEU A 112 13.07 -3.33 1.35
N TYR A 113 12.39 -4.34 0.83
CA TYR A 113 12.54 -4.71 -0.58
C TYR A 113 12.20 -3.54 -1.51
N PRO A 114 12.70 -3.53 -2.76
CA PRO A 114 12.33 -2.50 -3.74
C PRO A 114 10.83 -2.40 -3.95
N THR A 115 10.29 -1.18 -4.02
CA THR A 115 8.83 -0.96 -4.11
C THR A 115 8.48 0.38 -4.73
N GLY A 116 7.48 0.41 -5.60
CA GLY A 116 7.08 1.63 -6.30
C GLY A 116 5.63 1.66 -6.76
N TRP A 117 5.17 2.80 -7.25
CA TRP A 117 3.80 2.95 -7.76
C TRP A 117 3.60 2.15 -9.05
N ALA A 118 2.41 1.56 -9.23
CA ALA A 118 2.09 0.93 -10.51
C ALA A 118 1.82 2.00 -11.57
N ASP A 119 2.79 2.19 -12.48
CA ASP A 119 2.70 3.15 -13.57
C ASP A 119 1.66 2.76 -14.63
N VAL A 120 0.88 3.74 -15.08
CA VAL A 120 -0.09 3.55 -16.17
C VAL A 120 0.66 3.25 -17.47
N GLY A 121 0.22 2.21 -18.17
CA GLY A 121 0.83 1.78 -19.44
C GLY A 121 1.81 0.61 -19.28
N TYR A 122 2.11 0.21 -18.05
CA TYR A 122 2.93 -0.95 -17.73
C TYR A 122 2.09 -2.01 -17.00
N SER A 123 2.39 -3.28 -17.24
CA SER A 123 1.92 -4.38 -16.39
C SER A 123 2.65 -4.33 -15.04
N PRO A 124 2.07 -4.88 -13.96
CA PRO A 124 2.74 -4.92 -12.65
C PRO A 124 4.12 -5.58 -12.71
N ALA A 125 4.29 -6.63 -13.53
CA ALA A 125 5.57 -7.31 -13.71
C ALA A 125 6.63 -6.44 -14.40
N GLU A 126 6.24 -5.58 -15.35
CA GLU A 126 7.15 -4.62 -15.99
C GLU A 126 7.58 -3.54 -14.99
N VAL A 127 6.65 -3.04 -14.18
CA VAL A 127 6.97 -2.05 -13.13
C VAL A 127 7.93 -2.64 -12.11
N VAL A 128 7.73 -3.88 -11.65
CA VAL A 128 8.65 -4.53 -10.70
C VAL A 128 10.09 -4.54 -11.21
N ILE A 129 10.31 -4.91 -12.48
CA ILE A 129 11.65 -4.94 -13.07
C ILE A 129 12.24 -3.52 -13.16
N LYS A 130 11.41 -2.53 -13.53
CA LYS A 130 11.81 -1.12 -13.58
C LYS A 130 12.23 -0.60 -12.21
N GLU A 131 11.42 -0.80 -11.17
CA GLU A 131 11.73 -0.34 -9.80
C GLU A 131 13.00 -0.98 -9.25
N VAL A 132 13.18 -2.30 -9.46
CA VAL A 132 14.42 -2.98 -9.04
C VAL A 132 15.63 -2.35 -9.74
N LEU A 133 15.57 -2.12 -11.05
CA LEU A 133 16.68 -1.51 -11.78
C LEU A 133 16.97 -0.08 -11.31
N GLU A 134 15.93 0.75 -11.17
CA GLU A 134 16.07 2.16 -10.82
C GLU A 134 16.57 2.36 -9.39
N GLU A 135 16.05 1.61 -8.42
CA GLU A 135 16.42 1.75 -7.01
C GLU A 135 17.78 1.11 -6.66
N THR A 136 18.19 0.08 -7.40
CA THR A 136 19.29 -0.81 -6.97
C THR A 136 20.39 -1.06 -8.00
N GLY A 137 20.18 -0.74 -9.29
CA GLY A 137 21.09 -1.13 -10.38
C GLY A 137 21.06 -2.62 -10.75
N ILE A 138 20.22 -3.43 -10.07
CA ILE A 138 20.11 -4.87 -10.30
C ILE A 138 19.14 -5.19 -11.44
N HIS A 139 19.52 -6.14 -12.28
CA HIS A 139 18.65 -6.73 -13.29
C HIS A 139 18.01 -7.99 -12.71
N CYS A 140 16.72 -8.19 -12.93
CA CYS A 140 16.01 -9.37 -12.46
C CYS A 140 15.00 -9.90 -13.48
N GLU A 141 14.53 -11.12 -13.27
CA GLU A 141 13.36 -11.69 -13.94
C GLU A 141 12.26 -11.96 -12.92
N VAL A 142 11.00 -11.72 -13.30
CA VAL A 142 9.84 -12.03 -12.46
C VAL A 142 9.56 -13.53 -12.52
N VAL A 143 9.51 -14.19 -11.37
CA VAL A 143 9.21 -15.62 -11.26
C VAL A 143 7.72 -15.84 -11.07
N ARG A 144 7.11 -15.19 -10.06
CA ARG A 144 5.68 -15.31 -9.73
C ARG A 144 5.22 -14.24 -8.73
N PRO A 145 3.92 -13.90 -8.68
CA PRO A 145 3.36 -13.20 -7.52
C PRO A 145 3.46 -14.08 -6.27
N ILE A 146 3.67 -13.45 -5.12
CA ILE A 146 3.74 -14.11 -3.81
C ILE A 146 2.79 -13.48 -2.79
N ALA A 147 2.37 -12.21 -2.96
CA ALA A 147 1.36 -11.60 -2.11
C ALA A 147 0.54 -10.51 -2.81
N ILE A 148 -0.70 -10.34 -2.35
CA ILE A 148 -1.59 -9.21 -2.67
C ILE A 148 -2.11 -8.67 -1.34
N LEU A 149 -1.63 -7.49 -0.95
CA LEU A 149 -1.80 -6.97 0.40
C LEU A 149 -2.60 -5.66 0.39
N ASP A 150 -3.63 -5.57 1.22
CA ASP A 150 -4.33 -4.33 1.55
C ASP A 150 -3.52 -3.56 2.61
N GLY A 151 -2.69 -2.63 2.13
CA GLY A 151 -1.79 -1.87 2.99
C GLY A 151 -2.48 -0.95 3.97
N PHE A 152 -3.72 -0.56 3.65
CA PHE A 152 -4.54 0.20 4.56
C PHE A 152 -5.08 -0.69 5.67
N ARG A 153 -5.58 -1.89 5.37
CA ARG A 153 -6.01 -2.87 6.38
C ARG A 153 -4.85 -3.27 7.30
N LEU A 154 -3.69 -3.55 6.72
CA LEU A 154 -2.48 -3.97 7.45
C LEU A 154 -1.78 -2.81 8.18
N GLY A 155 -2.23 -1.57 7.97
CA GLY A 155 -1.79 -0.40 8.71
C GLY A 155 -0.42 0.15 8.30
N PHE A 156 0.19 -0.36 7.23
CA PHE A 156 1.47 0.15 6.72
C PHE A 156 1.29 1.32 5.73
N THR A 157 0.04 1.65 5.35
CA THR A 157 -0.28 2.86 4.55
C THR A 157 -1.40 3.69 5.18
N GLY A 158 -1.32 5.01 5.03
CA GLY A 158 -2.37 5.95 5.44
C GLY A 158 -3.48 6.16 4.41
N ILE A 159 -3.39 5.50 3.25
CA ILE A 159 -4.34 5.60 2.14
C ILE A 159 -4.74 4.20 1.62
N PRO A 160 -5.94 4.03 1.04
CA PRO A 160 -6.33 2.78 0.39
C PRO A 160 -5.33 2.37 -0.70
N LEU A 161 -4.66 1.23 -0.49
CA LEU A 161 -3.57 0.78 -1.34
C LEU A 161 -3.51 -0.74 -1.39
N TYR A 162 -3.39 -1.29 -2.60
CA TYR A 162 -3.06 -2.69 -2.85
C TYR A 162 -1.59 -2.81 -3.25
N SER A 163 -0.84 -3.63 -2.50
CA SER A 163 0.55 -3.97 -2.79
C SER A 163 0.64 -5.35 -3.44
N LEU A 164 1.16 -5.38 -4.65
CA LEU A 164 1.38 -6.59 -5.44
C LEU A 164 2.85 -6.99 -5.30
N VAL A 165 3.13 -8.05 -4.53
CA VAL A 165 4.49 -8.49 -4.23
C VAL A 165 4.87 -9.65 -5.15
N PHE A 166 6.03 -9.53 -5.80
CA PHE A 166 6.55 -10.52 -6.73
C PHE A 166 7.89 -11.08 -6.25
N HIS A 167 8.03 -12.41 -6.34
CA HIS A 167 9.34 -13.04 -6.26
C HIS A 167 10.04 -12.90 -7.62
N CYS A 168 11.27 -12.40 -7.57
CA CYS A 168 12.14 -12.22 -8.71
C CYS A 168 13.50 -12.87 -8.45
N ARG A 169 14.18 -13.23 -9.53
CA ARG A 169 15.54 -13.77 -9.48
C ARG A 169 16.49 -12.78 -10.12
N MET A 170 17.60 -12.47 -9.45
CA MET A 170 18.67 -11.66 -10.03
C MET A 170 19.23 -12.32 -11.29
N THR A 171 19.45 -11.53 -12.33
CA THR A 171 20.04 -11.98 -13.61
C THR A 171 21.30 -11.21 -13.99
N GLY A 172 21.64 -10.15 -13.27
CA GLY A 172 22.85 -9.34 -13.46
C GLY A 172 22.72 -7.96 -12.81
N GLY A 173 23.57 -7.03 -13.24
CA GLY A 173 23.62 -5.66 -12.70
C GLY A 173 24.70 -5.50 -11.62
N GLU A 174 24.91 -4.26 -11.20
CA GLU A 174 25.82 -3.87 -10.13
C GLU A 174 25.03 -3.05 -9.12
N LEU A 175 25.29 -3.27 -7.81
CA LEU A 175 24.59 -2.54 -6.76
C LEU A 175 24.93 -1.06 -6.83
N GLU A 176 23.92 -0.25 -7.13
CA GLU A 176 24.00 1.20 -7.15
C GLU A 176 22.69 1.74 -6.58
N ALA A 177 22.75 2.33 -5.39
CA ALA A 177 21.58 2.94 -4.76
C ALA A 177 21.13 4.17 -5.55
N HIS A 178 19.83 4.31 -5.78
CA HIS A 178 19.31 5.50 -6.43
C HIS A 178 19.64 6.77 -5.62
N PRO A 179 20.30 7.80 -6.21
CA PRO A 179 20.91 8.90 -5.47
C PRO A 179 19.93 9.80 -4.73
N LEU A 180 18.64 9.74 -5.06
CA LEU A 180 17.59 10.55 -4.43
C LEU A 180 16.62 9.73 -3.57
N GLU A 181 16.46 8.44 -3.87
CA GLU A 181 15.40 7.60 -3.27
C GLU A 181 15.95 6.63 -2.24
N CYS A 182 17.23 6.25 -2.37
CA CYS A 182 17.88 5.27 -1.52
C CYS A 182 19.15 5.86 -0.90
N ARG A 183 19.34 5.65 0.41
CA ARG A 183 20.61 5.93 1.11
C ARG A 183 21.63 4.84 0.86
N ASP A 184 21.17 3.61 0.73
CA ASP A 184 22.00 2.42 0.60
C ASP A 184 21.20 1.27 -0.04
N VAL A 185 21.89 0.23 -0.49
CA VAL A 185 21.32 -0.97 -1.11
C VAL A 185 22.22 -2.17 -0.86
N GLY A 186 21.64 -3.35 -0.63
CA GLY A 186 22.43 -4.55 -0.37
C GLY A 186 21.65 -5.85 -0.44
N PHE A 187 22.40 -6.95 -0.54
CA PHE A 187 21.89 -8.30 -0.34
C PHE A 187 22.16 -8.76 1.09
N PHE A 188 21.15 -9.38 1.70
CA PHE A 188 21.20 -9.80 3.10
C PHE A 188 20.73 -11.24 3.26
N ALA A 189 21.54 -12.04 3.96
CA ALA A 189 21.22 -13.44 4.25
C ALA A 189 20.07 -13.58 5.26
N GLU A 190 19.40 -14.73 5.20
CA GLU A 190 18.40 -15.13 6.19
C GLU A 190 18.99 -15.12 7.61
N GLY A 191 18.33 -14.40 8.52
CA GLY A 191 18.80 -14.22 9.90
C GLY A 191 19.87 -13.13 10.09
N ASN A 192 20.25 -12.40 9.03
CA ASN A 192 21.19 -11.27 9.09
C ASN A 192 20.64 -10.05 8.33
N LEU A 193 19.36 -9.75 8.52
CA LEU A 193 18.74 -8.53 8.01
C LEU A 193 19.20 -7.31 8.84
N PRO A 194 19.25 -6.10 8.25
CA PRO A 194 19.51 -4.87 9.00
C PRO A 194 18.51 -4.66 10.15
N GLU A 195 18.95 -4.07 11.27
CA GLU A 195 18.10 -3.84 12.45
C GLU A 195 16.85 -2.98 12.13
N ASP A 196 16.98 -2.01 11.23
CA ASP A 196 15.89 -1.09 10.82
C ASP A 196 15.04 -1.65 9.66
N THR A 197 14.94 -2.97 9.52
CA THR A 197 14.12 -3.61 8.47
C THR A 197 12.65 -3.58 8.84
N ILE A 198 11.81 -3.04 7.95
CA ILE A 198 10.35 -2.96 8.12
C ILE A 198 9.61 -4.06 7.35
N LEU A 199 10.10 -5.29 7.48
CA LEU A 199 9.48 -6.48 6.93
C LEU A 199 9.08 -7.40 8.09
N PRO A 200 7.78 -7.71 8.30
CA PRO A 200 7.37 -8.64 9.33
C PRO A 200 8.06 -10.00 9.20
N ASP A 201 8.43 -10.63 10.32
CA ASP A 201 9.16 -11.91 10.33
C ASP A 201 8.50 -12.99 9.47
N GLU A 202 7.17 -13.07 9.50
CA GLU A 202 6.40 -14.01 8.68
C GLU A 202 6.55 -13.76 7.18
N TRP A 203 6.66 -12.49 6.75
CA TRP A 203 6.84 -12.14 5.34
C TRP A 203 8.30 -12.32 4.92
N ALA A 204 9.24 -12.11 5.84
CA ALA A 204 10.64 -12.42 5.63
C ALA A 204 10.86 -13.93 5.43
N ASP A 205 10.26 -14.78 6.27
CA ASP A 205 10.29 -16.24 6.10
C ASP A 205 9.73 -16.66 4.74
N GLU A 206 8.56 -16.15 4.36
CA GLU A 206 7.95 -16.43 3.05
C GLU A 206 8.82 -15.96 1.88
N ALA A 207 9.48 -14.80 2.00
CA ALA A 207 10.41 -14.30 1.02
C ALA A 207 11.62 -15.23 0.84
N PHE A 208 12.27 -15.64 1.94
CA PHE A 208 13.41 -16.56 1.86
C PHE A 208 13.02 -17.96 1.38
N ARG A 209 11.85 -18.46 1.77
CA ARG A 209 11.29 -19.71 1.21
C ARG A 209 11.09 -19.60 -0.30
N ALA A 210 10.57 -18.47 -0.79
CA ALA A 210 10.42 -18.25 -2.23
C ALA A 210 11.79 -18.22 -2.94
N ILE A 211 12.79 -17.55 -2.36
CA ILE A 211 14.17 -17.49 -2.87
C ILE A 211 14.80 -18.88 -2.95
N ARG A 212 14.57 -19.74 -1.94
CA ARG A 212 15.02 -21.15 -1.95
C ARG A 212 14.27 -22.04 -2.96
N GLY A 213 13.33 -21.48 -3.71
CA GLY A 213 12.52 -22.23 -4.68
C GLY A 213 11.43 -23.09 -4.05
N GLU A 214 11.12 -22.87 -2.77
CA GLU A 214 10.00 -23.55 -2.13
C GLU A 214 8.67 -23.05 -2.70
N HIS A 215 7.66 -23.92 -2.61
CA HIS A 215 6.30 -23.52 -2.90
C HIS A 215 5.78 -22.63 -1.76
N VAL A 216 5.36 -21.42 -2.12
CA VAL A 216 4.70 -20.46 -1.21
C VAL A 216 3.40 -20.10 -1.89
N ASP A 217 2.27 -20.32 -1.22
CA ASP A 217 0.97 -19.86 -1.72
C ASP A 217 0.95 -18.33 -1.83
N VAL A 218 0.12 -17.80 -2.71
CA VAL A 218 -0.05 -16.34 -2.79
C VAL A 218 -0.78 -15.89 -1.53
N ARG A 219 -0.12 -15.08 -0.70
CA ARG A 219 -0.71 -14.48 0.50
C ARG A 219 -1.71 -13.39 0.09
N PHE A 220 -2.87 -13.34 0.73
CA PHE A 220 -3.85 -12.27 0.55
C PHE A 220 -4.74 -12.11 1.78
N ASP A 221 -5.32 -10.92 1.93
CA ASP A 221 -6.28 -10.62 3.00
C ASP A 221 -7.58 -11.41 2.83
N ALA A 222 -7.92 -12.27 3.80
CA ALA A 222 -9.18 -13.00 3.78
C ALA A 222 -10.39 -12.03 3.85
N PRO A 223 -11.49 -12.29 3.12
CA PRO A 223 -12.70 -11.47 3.23
C PRO A 223 -13.22 -11.42 4.68
N ARG A 224 -13.62 -10.24 5.14
CA ARG A 224 -14.34 -10.11 6.41
C ARG A 224 -15.75 -10.66 6.27
N ASP A 225 -16.32 -11.16 7.37
CA ASP A 225 -17.71 -11.60 7.42
C ASP A 225 -18.48 -10.91 8.57
N PRO A 226 -19.39 -9.96 8.27
CA PRO A 226 -19.68 -9.42 6.94
C PRO A 226 -18.60 -8.42 6.46
N PRO A 227 -18.42 -8.22 5.14
CA PRO A 227 -17.35 -7.39 4.57
C PRO A 227 -17.26 -5.94 5.09
N TRP A 228 -18.37 -5.39 5.59
CA TRP A 228 -18.47 -4.01 6.08
C TRP A 228 -18.11 -3.83 7.57
N ARG A 229 -17.91 -4.91 8.35
CA ARG A 229 -17.46 -4.82 9.75
C ARG A 229 -15.93 -4.82 9.86
N GLY A 230 -15.40 -4.36 11.00
CA GLY A 230 -13.98 -4.58 11.35
C GLY A 230 -13.73 -6.06 11.64
N ASP A 231 -12.45 -6.46 11.75
CA ASP A 231 -12.12 -7.78 12.26
C ASP A 231 -12.57 -7.85 13.73
N GLU A 232 -13.38 -8.85 14.12
CA GLU A 232 -13.94 -9.00 15.48
C GLU A 232 -12.87 -9.38 16.54
N SER A 233 -11.60 -9.07 16.31
CA SER A 233 -10.51 -9.48 17.19
C SER A 233 -9.32 -8.52 17.15
N ALA A 234 -9.28 -7.65 18.17
CA ALA A 234 -8.08 -7.32 18.94
C ALA A 234 -8.50 -6.94 20.37
#